data_AF-A0A2N6LC79-F1
#
_entry.id   AF-A0A2N6LC79-F1
#
_cell.length_a   1.000
_cell.length_b   1.000
_cell.length_c   1.000
_cell.angle_alpha   90.00
_cell.angle_beta   90.00
_cell.angle_gamma   90.00
#
_symmetry.space_group_name_H-M   'P 1'
#
loop_
_entity.id
_entity.type
_entity.pdbx_description
1 polymer ?
#
loop_
_entity_poly.entity_id
_entity_poly.type
_entity_poly.pdbx_seq_one_letter_code
_entity_poly.pdbx_strand_id
1 'polypeptide(L)'
;MAGKEWILNQAFNRWQFNRPKYVGKLSEAIRACAPSSIEEWVQYYQEHVRPSGEMLGTSMQEHLEEIGRRLYIKISEQLHAEIRSITEDDCIAYVRDVVIRRTYEGYVTEKETVYEQLEEQLGVDLKPAPDEWDRKYNVDFYIEVGKRFIGIQIKPTTYKQTPEPFKWQKWLQDAHREFESQFGGKVFDCVFCN
;
A
#
# COMPACT_ATOMS: atom_id res chain seq x y z
N MET A 1 -23.99 12.12 12.52
CA MET A 1 -22.94 11.79 13.52
C MET A 1 -21.67 11.26 12.85
N ALA A 2 -21.76 10.34 11.89
CA ALA A 2 -20.61 9.75 11.18
C ALA A 2 -19.59 10.76 10.58
N GLY A 3 -20.05 11.85 9.95
CA GLY A 3 -19.13 12.82 9.34
C GLY A 3 -18.24 13.56 10.36
N LYS A 4 -18.78 13.88 11.55
CA LYS A 4 -18.01 14.55 12.61
C LYS A 4 -16.97 13.61 13.20
N GLU A 5 -17.38 12.38 13.49
CA GLU A 5 -16.50 11.34 14.02
C GLU A 5 -15.35 11.02 13.08
N TRP A 6 -15.60 10.96 11.77
CA TRP A 6 -14.54 10.78 10.77
C TRP A 6 -13.49 11.89 10.84
N ILE A 7 -13.89 13.17 10.87
CA ILE A 7 -12.97 14.31 10.98
C ILE A 7 -12.16 14.23 12.28
N LEU A 8 -12.84 13.97 13.41
CA LEU A 8 -12.19 13.85 14.72
C LEU A 8 -11.16 12.72 14.73
N ASN A 9 -11.49 11.57 14.16
CA ASN A 9 -10.57 10.43 14.07
C ASN A 9 -9.36 10.73 13.16
N GLN A 10 -9.58 11.35 11.99
CA GLN A 10 -8.48 11.75 11.11
C GLN A 10 -7.54 12.74 11.81
N ALA A 11 -8.10 13.74 12.48
CA ALA A 11 -7.35 14.73 13.24
C ALA A 11 -6.57 14.09 14.41
N PHE A 12 -7.23 13.29 15.24
CA PHE A 12 -6.64 12.64 16.40
C PHE A 12 -5.44 11.74 16.00
N ASN A 13 -5.56 11.04 14.87
CA ASN A 13 -4.46 10.24 14.30
C ASN A 13 -3.36 11.09 13.65
N ARG A 14 -3.71 12.10 12.84
CA ARG A 14 -2.75 12.99 12.15
C ARG A 14 -1.80 13.66 13.15
N TRP A 15 -2.34 14.21 14.24
CA TRP A 15 -1.53 14.83 15.30
C TRP A 15 -1.10 13.85 16.40
N GLN A 16 -1.34 12.56 16.20
CA GLN A 16 -0.83 11.48 17.04
C GLN A 16 -1.26 11.54 18.52
N PHE A 17 -2.40 12.18 18.81
CA PHE A 17 -2.93 12.25 20.17
C PHE A 17 -3.38 10.88 20.70
N ASN A 18 -3.54 9.88 19.82
CA ASN A 18 -3.78 8.48 20.18
C ASN A 18 -2.54 7.71 20.65
N ARG A 19 -1.34 8.28 20.58
CA ARG A 19 -0.10 7.57 20.94
C ARG A 19 0.08 7.49 22.46
N PRO A 20 0.85 6.51 22.97
CA PRO A 20 1.13 6.37 24.41
C PRO A 20 1.72 7.61 25.08
N LYS A 21 2.36 8.48 24.30
CA LYS A 21 2.83 9.80 24.74
C LYS A 21 1.73 10.65 25.38
N TYR A 22 0.47 10.50 24.96
CA TYR A 22 -0.66 11.31 25.42
C TYR A 22 -1.70 10.47 26.18
N VAL A 23 -1.96 9.24 25.76
CA VAL A 23 -3.05 8.42 26.35
C VAL A 23 -2.55 7.19 27.11
N GLY A 24 -1.23 7.06 27.25
CA GLY A 24 -0.63 5.85 27.81
C GLY A 24 -0.86 4.61 26.93
N LYS A 25 -0.44 3.45 27.42
CA LYS A 25 -0.55 2.19 26.69
C LYS A 25 -1.94 1.56 26.86
N LEU A 26 -2.95 2.14 26.19
CA LEU A 26 -4.36 1.76 26.33
C LEU A 26 -4.62 0.25 26.23
N SER A 27 -4.06 -0.42 25.20
CA SER A 27 -4.29 -1.85 24.98
C SER A 27 -3.68 -2.75 26.06
N GLU A 28 -2.56 -2.36 26.67
CA GLU A 28 -1.96 -3.11 27.80
C GLU A 28 -2.79 -2.85 29.07
N ALA A 29 -3.14 -1.59 29.33
CA ALA A 29 -3.87 -1.16 30.51
C ALA A 29 -5.30 -1.75 30.58
N ILE A 30 -6.06 -1.74 29.48
CA ILE A 30 -7.42 -2.29 29.46
C ILE A 30 -7.43 -3.80 29.69
N ARG A 31 -6.41 -4.52 29.20
CA ARG A 31 -6.26 -5.96 29.43
C ARG A 31 -5.85 -6.27 30.88
N ALA A 32 -4.99 -5.43 31.47
CA ALA A 32 -4.61 -5.56 32.87
C ALA A 32 -5.78 -5.24 33.82
N CYS A 33 -6.62 -4.27 33.46
CA CYS A 33 -7.82 -3.93 34.20
C CYS A 33 -8.92 -5.00 34.06
N ALA A 34 -9.09 -5.56 32.86
CA ALA A 34 -10.19 -6.48 32.51
C ALA A 34 -11.57 -6.02 33.04
N PRO A 35 -11.98 -4.76 32.78
CA PRO A 35 -13.12 -4.16 33.46
C PRO A 35 -14.44 -4.81 33.04
N SER A 36 -15.35 -4.90 34.01
CA SER A 36 -16.73 -5.37 33.83
C SER A 36 -17.70 -4.25 33.43
N SER A 37 -17.30 -2.98 33.62
CA SER A 37 -18.09 -1.81 33.24
C SER A 37 -17.21 -0.64 32.77
N ILE A 38 -17.84 0.37 32.15
CA ILE A 38 -17.13 1.57 31.71
C ILE A 38 -16.67 2.43 32.90
N GLU A 39 -17.43 2.45 33.98
CA GLU A 39 -17.10 3.19 35.21
C GLU A 39 -15.84 2.62 35.86
N GLU A 40 -15.73 1.29 35.92
CA GLU A 40 -14.55 0.59 36.41
C GLU A 40 -13.31 0.95 35.56
N TRP A 41 -13.48 0.98 34.23
CA TRP A 41 -12.40 1.39 33.34
C TRP A 41 -11.99 2.85 33.55
N VAL A 42 -12.94 3.78 33.67
CA VAL A 42 -12.66 5.20 33.87
C VAL A 42 -11.87 5.41 35.17
N GLN A 43 -12.30 4.77 36.26
CA GLN A 43 -11.60 4.84 37.54
C GLN A 43 -10.18 4.27 37.41
N TYR A 44 -10.03 3.06 36.87
CA TYR A 44 -8.73 2.43 36.68
C TYR A 44 -7.80 3.29 35.83
N TYR A 45 -8.31 3.83 34.72
CA TYR A 45 -7.54 4.68 33.82
C TYR A 45 -7.02 5.94 34.52
N GLN A 46 -7.89 6.63 35.27
CA GLN A 46 -7.50 7.83 36.00
C GLN A 46 -6.46 7.54 37.08
N GLU A 47 -6.56 6.42 37.77
CA GLU A 47 -5.65 6.07 38.86
C GLU A 47 -4.31 5.51 38.36
N HIS A 48 -4.32 4.62 37.36
CA HIS A 48 -3.18 3.77 37.02
C HIS A 48 -2.51 4.07 35.68
N VAL A 49 -3.22 4.68 34.72
CA VAL A 49 -2.66 4.93 33.38
C VAL A 49 -2.02 6.31 33.34
N ARG A 50 -0.79 6.38 32.83
CA ARG A 50 -0.07 7.65 32.65
C ARG A 50 0.45 7.78 31.23
N PRO A 51 0.45 9.00 30.67
CA PRO A 51 1.16 9.28 29.42
C PRO A 51 2.65 8.97 29.59
N SER A 52 3.31 8.50 28.53
CA SER A 52 4.77 8.40 28.53
C SER A 52 5.44 9.76 28.27
N GLY A 53 4.66 10.78 27.89
CA GLY A 53 5.10 12.16 27.74
C GLY A 53 4.75 13.03 28.94
N GLU A 54 4.79 14.34 28.72
CA GLU A 54 4.44 15.32 29.74
C GLU A 54 2.95 15.27 30.11
N MET A 55 2.68 15.30 31.41
CA MET A 55 1.33 15.43 31.95
C MET A 55 0.82 16.87 31.77
N LEU A 56 -0.33 17.02 31.12
CA LEU A 56 -0.91 18.32 30.74
C LEU A 56 -2.03 18.73 31.69
N GLY A 57 -1.75 18.71 32.99
CA GLY A 57 -2.72 18.96 34.05
C GLY A 57 -2.30 18.30 35.34
N THR A 58 -3.06 18.54 36.40
CA THR A 58 -2.80 17.96 37.72
C THR A 58 -3.46 16.59 37.89
N SER A 59 -4.48 16.29 37.09
CA SER A 59 -5.19 15.01 37.06
C SER A 59 -5.25 14.42 35.65
N MET A 60 -5.52 13.11 35.57
CA MET A 60 -5.72 12.44 34.28
C MET A 60 -6.94 12.98 33.53
N GLN A 61 -7.96 13.42 34.26
CA GLN A 61 -9.13 14.08 33.69
C GLN A 61 -8.76 15.41 33.01
N GLU A 62 -8.06 16.29 33.74
CA GLU A 62 -7.59 17.58 33.18
C GLU A 62 -6.67 17.39 31.97
N HIS A 63 -5.84 16.35 32.00
CA HIS A 63 -4.96 16.01 30.88
C HIS A 63 -5.74 15.62 29.62
N LEU A 64 -6.76 14.78 29.74
CA LEU A 64 -7.62 14.40 28.61
C LEU A 64 -8.38 15.62 28.06
N GLU A 65 -8.88 16.48 28.95
CA GLU A 65 -9.55 17.72 28.55
C GLU A 65 -8.59 18.66 27.79
N GLU A 66 -7.34 18.76 28.24
CA GLU A 66 -6.31 19.56 27.57
C GLU A 66 -5.95 18.99 26.19
N ILE A 67 -5.84 17.66 26.06
CA ILE A 67 -5.69 17.01 24.75
C ILE A 67 -6.88 17.37 23.85
N GLY A 68 -8.10 17.35 24.37
CA GLY A 68 -9.31 17.76 23.65
C GLY A 68 -9.27 19.22 23.19
N ARG A 69 -8.84 20.15 24.05
CA ARG A 69 -8.65 21.57 23.70
C ARG A 69 -7.61 21.75 22.60
N ARG A 70 -6.48 21.03 22.68
CA ARG A 70 -5.44 21.05 21.65
C ARG A 70 -5.94 20.48 20.33
N LEU A 71 -6.70 19.39 20.36
CA LEU A 71 -7.33 18.82 19.17
C LEU A 71 -8.27 19.84 18.51
N TYR A 72 -9.09 20.54 19.31
CA TYR A 72 -9.96 21.59 18.82
C TYR A 72 -9.18 22.69 18.10
N ILE A 73 -8.12 23.24 18.70
CA ILE A 73 -7.24 24.25 18.09
C ILE A 73 -6.63 23.73 16.77
N LYS A 74 -6.12 22.49 16.76
CA LYS A 74 -5.57 21.88 15.53
C LYS A 74 -6.59 21.81 14.40
N ILE A 75 -7.84 21.47 14.71
CA ILE A 75 -8.91 21.39 13.72
C ILE A 75 -9.34 22.80 13.27
N SER A 76 -9.62 23.70 14.22
CA SER A 76 -10.20 25.01 13.92
C SER A 76 -9.23 25.96 13.21
N GLU A 77 -7.95 25.88 13.54
CA GLU A 77 -6.92 26.77 12.99
C GLU A 77 -6.18 26.13 11.82
N GLN A 78 -5.66 24.91 12.00
CA GLN A 78 -4.78 24.28 10.99
C GLN A 78 -5.59 23.53 9.94
N LEU A 79 -6.42 22.56 10.34
CA LEU A 79 -7.19 21.74 9.40
C LEU A 79 -8.13 22.59 8.54
N HIS A 80 -8.81 23.56 9.17
CA HIS A 80 -9.72 24.45 8.44
C HIS A 80 -8.99 25.34 7.44
N ALA A 81 -7.81 25.88 7.79
CA ALA A 81 -6.99 26.64 6.85
C ALA A 81 -6.51 25.77 5.68
N GLU A 82 -6.02 24.56 5.96
CA GLU A 82 -5.60 23.58 4.95
C GLU A 82 -6.76 23.23 4.00
N ILE A 83 -7.93 22.88 4.53
CA ILE A 83 -9.11 22.56 3.71
C ILE A 83 -9.49 23.72 2.80
N ARG A 84 -9.46 24.96 3.30
CA ARG A 84 -9.77 26.15 2.48
C ARG A 84 -8.73 26.45 1.42
N SER A 85 -7.50 25.97 1.59
CA SER A 85 -6.43 26.15 0.60
C SER A 85 -6.52 25.17 -0.57
N ILE A 86 -7.29 24.08 -0.44
CA ILE A 86 -7.47 23.09 -1.51
C ILE A 86 -8.33 23.71 -2.62
N THR A 87 -7.77 23.72 -3.83
CA THR A 87 -8.47 24.16 -5.04
C THR A 87 -9.07 22.98 -5.81
N GLU A 88 -9.91 23.30 -6.79
CA GLU A 88 -10.44 22.28 -7.72
C GLU A 88 -9.32 21.62 -8.54
N ASP A 89 -8.33 22.41 -8.98
CA ASP A 89 -7.19 21.92 -9.74
C ASP A 89 -6.33 20.95 -8.94
N ASP A 90 -6.14 21.19 -7.64
CA ASP A 90 -5.44 20.24 -6.75
C ASP A 90 -6.16 18.89 -6.71
N CYS A 91 -7.49 18.91 -6.62
CA CYS A 91 -8.31 17.70 -6.62
C CYS A 91 -8.19 16.95 -7.96
N ILE A 92 -8.31 17.66 -9.09
CA ILE A 92 -8.19 17.07 -10.43
C ILE A 92 -6.79 16.48 -10.65
N ALA A 93 -5.75 17.20 -10.25
CA ALA A 93 -4.37 16.74 -10.34
C ALA A 93 -4.15 15.49 -9.48
N TYR A 94 -4.64 15.48 -8.23
CA TYR A 94 -4.51 14.34 -7.33
C TYR A 94 -5.21 13.09 -7.87
N VAL A 95 -6.42 13.22 -8.44
CA VAL A 95 -7.12 12.07 -9.05
C VAL A 95 -6.33 11.53 -10.24
N ARG A 96 -5.84 12.38 -11.14
CA ARG A 96 -5.00 11.95 -12.26
C ARG A 96 -3.72 11.26 -11.78
N ASP A 97 -3.08 11.81 -10.76
CA ASP A 97 -1.88 11.27 -10.14
C ASP A 97 -2.10 9.85 -9.61
N VAL A 98 -3.14 9.67 -8.78
CA VAL A 98 -3.45 8.39 -8.16
C VAL A 98 -3.87 7.36 -9.19
N VAL A 99 -4.69 7.74 -10.18
CA VAL A 99 -5.25 6.80 -11.15
C VAL A 99 -4.27 6.42 -12.25
N ILE A 100 -3.42 7.34 -12.70
CA ILE A 100 -2.51 7.10 -13.83
C ILE A 100 -1.09 6.85 -13.35
N ARG A 101 -0.49 7.79 -12.61
CA ARG A 101 0.93 7.70 -12.25
C ARG A 101 1.17 6.61 -11.21
N ARG A 102 0.43 6.60 -10.10
CA ARG A 102 0.67 5.65 -9.01
C ARG A 102 0.31 4.21 -9.38
N THR A 103 -0.70 4.00 -10.22
CA THR A 103 -1.03 2.65 -10.71
C THR A 103 0.04 2.12 -11.65
N TYR A 104 0.57 2.99 -12.53
CA TYR A 104 1.69 2.64 -13.39
C TYR A 104 2.96 2.35 -12.58
N GLU A 105 3.32 3.22 -11.64
CA GLU A 105 4.48 3.02 -10.75
C GLU A 105 4.33 1.71 -9.95
N GLY A 106 3.14 1.45 -9.39
CA GLY A 106 2.86 0.21 -8.68
C GLY A 106 3.04 -1.04 -9.57
N TYR A 107 2.57 -0.98 -10.82
CA TYR A 107 2.76 -2.06 -11.79
C TYR A 107 4.24 -2.29 -12.12
N VAL A 108 5.01 -1.21 -12.33
CA VAL A 108 6.45 -1.29 -12.62
C VAL A 108 7.20 -1.88 -11.42
N THR A 109 6.94 -1.40 -10.21
CA THR A 109 7.57 -1.92 -8.99
C THR A 109 7.21 -3.38 -8.72
N GLU A 110 5.96 -3.79 -8.98
CA GLU A 110 5.57 -5.20 -8.90
C GLU A 110 6.38 -6.05 -9.89
N LYS A 111 6.48 -5.61 -11.16
CA LYS A 111 7.26 -6.30 -12.20
C LYS A 111 8.75 -6.41 -11.83
N GLU A 112 9.34 -5.36 -11.27
CA GLU A 112 10.73 -5.34 -10.79
C GLU A 112 10.94 -6.28 -9.59
N THR A 113 10.06 -6.23 -8.60
CA THR A 113 10.13 -7.10 -7.41
C THR A 113 10.01 -8.58 -7.81
N VAL A 114 9.08 -8.86 -8.74
CA VAL A 114 8.90 -10.18 -9.33
C VAL A 114 10.18 -10.66 -10.01
N TYR A 115 10.82 -9.78 -10.76
CA TYR A 115 12.07 -10.06 -11.43
C TYR A 115 13.18 -10.43 -10.42
N GLU A 116 13.40 -9.61 -9.40
CA GLU A 116 14.42 -9.86 -8.37
C GLU A 116 14.18 -11.20 -7.65
N GLN A 117 12.93 -11.50 -7.31
CA GLN A 117 12.56 -12.78 -6.69
C GLN A 117 12.80 -13.98 -7.62
N LEU A 118 12.52 -13.82 -8.91
CA LEU A 118 12.68 -14.89 -9.89
C LEU A 118 14.16 -15.19 -10.15
N GLU A 119 15.03 -14.17 -10.20
CA GLU A 119 16.48 -14.35 -10.26
C GLU A 119 17.02 -15.09 -9.04
N GLU A 120 16.57 -14.72 -7.83
CA GLU A 120 16.98 -15.37 -6.58
C GLU A 120 16.59 -16.85 -6.58
N GLN A 121 15.37 -17.18 -7.00
CA GLN A 121 14.87 -18.56 -7.01
C GLN A 121 15.53 -19.42 -8.09
N LEU A 122 15.76 -18.87 -9.28
CA LEU A 122 16.37 -19.62 -10.39
C LEU A 122 17.90 -19.67 -10.29
N GLY A 123 18.51 -18.77 -9.53
CA GLY A 123 19.97 -18.65 -9.40
C GLY A 123 20.66 -18.24 -10.71
N VAL A 124 19.94 -17.54 -11.59
CA VAL A 124 20.43 -17.09 -12.91
C VAL A 124 20.04 -15.64 -13.15
N ASP A 125 20.91 -14.92 -13.84
CA ASP A 125 20.68 -13.54 -14.29
C ASP A 125 19.60 -13.52 -15.40
N LEU A 126 18.55 -12.75 -15.16
CA LEU A 126 17.47 -12.49 -16.09
C LEU A 126 17.75 -11.16 -16.80
N LYS A 127 17.72 -11.15 -18.12
CA LYS A 127 17.95 -9.92 -18.90
C LYS A 127 16.62 -9.35 -19.37
N PRO A 128 16.38 -8.03 -19.24
CA PRO A 128 15.18 -7.42 -19.81
C PRO A 128 15.19 -7.60 -21.33
N ALA A 129 14.05 -7.99 -21.88
CA ALA A 129 13.91 -8.18 -23.31
C ALA A 129 13.96 -6.83 -24.05
N PRO A 130 14.53 -6.77 -25.27
CA PRO A 130 14.41 -5.59 -26.12
C PRO A 130 12.95 -5.27 -26.43
N ASP A 131 12.61 -3.99 -26.65
CA ASP A 131 11.26 -3.52 -27.02
C ASP A 131 10.62 -4.32 -28.17
N GLU A 132 11.43 -4.76 -29.14
CA GLU A 132 10.94 -5.57 -30.25
C GLU A 132 10.41 -6.93 -29.78
N TRP A 133 11.09 -7.57 -28.83
CA TRP A 133 10.71 -8.88 -28.31
C TRP A 133 9.47 -8.80 -27.43
N ASP A 134 9.36 -7.76 -26.62
CA ASP A 134 8.16 -7.46 -25.84
C ASP A 134 6.95 -7.31 -26.77
N ARG A 135 7.04 -6.45 -27.79
CA ARG A 135 5.91 -6.17 -28.69
C ARG A 135 5.56 -7.32 -29.63
N LYS A 136 6.56 -8.07 -30.10
CA LYS A 136 6.37 -9.11 -31.13
C LYS A 136 6.10 -10.49 -30.53
N TYR A 137 6.78 -10.81 -29.43
CA TYR A 137 6.75 -12.14 -28.82
C TYR A 137 6.11 -12.16 -27.43
N ASN A 138 5.79 -10.99 -26.85
CA ASN A 138 5.30 -10.85 -25.47
C ASN A 138 6.30 -11.42 -24.44
N VAL A 139 7.58 -11.19 -24.67
CA VAL A 139 8.66 -11.61 -23.78
C VAL A 139 9.10 -10.41 -22.96
N ASP A 140 8.95 -10.47 -21.64
CA ASP A 140 9.36 -9.41 -20.72
C ASP A 140 10.86 -9.51 -20.37
N PHE A 141 11.32 -10.75 -20.15
CA PHE A 141 12.70 -11.07 -19.77
C PHE A 141 13.20 -12.29 -20.52
N TYR A 142 14.51 -12.49 -20.58
CA TYR A 142 15.08 -13.71 -21.14
C TYR A 142 16.30 -14.20 -20.37
N ILE A 143 16.54 -15.51 -20.47
CA ILE A 143 17.75 -16.17 -19.97
C ILE A 143 18.57 -16.62 -21.18
N GLU A 144 19.86 -16.29 -21.18
CA GLU A 144 20.79 -16.71 -22.23
C GLU A 144 21.43 -18.07 -21.87
N VAL A 145 21.29 -19.05 -22.76
CA VAL A 145 21.88 -20.39 -22.61
C VAL A 145 22.71 -20.72 -23.85
N GLY A 146 23.99 -20.36 -23.80
CA GLY A 146 24.91 -20.51 -24.92
C GLY A 146 24.52 -19.60 -26.09
N LYS A 147 23.98 -20.16 -27.18
CA LYS A 147 23.50 -19.40 -28.36
C LYS A 147 21.97 -19.35 -28.45
N ARG A 148 21.28 -19.76 -27.39
CA ARG A 148 19.81 -19.86 -27.33
C ARG A 148 19.27 -18.96 -26.22
N PHE A 149 18.00 -18.57 -26.35
CA PHE A 149 17.35 -17.68 -25.40
C PHE A 149 16.04 -18.30 -24.91
N ILE A 150 15.85 -18.36 -23.59
CA ILE A 150 14.58 -18.72 -22.96
C ILE A 150 13.84 -17.42 -22.67
N GLY A 151 12.62 -17.26 -23.17
CA GLY A 151 11.78 -16.10 -22.88
C GLY A 151 10.93 -16.31 -21.63
N ILE A 152 10.69 -15.24 -20.89
CA ILE A 152 9.81 -15.21 -19.71
C ILE A 152 8.82 -14.07 -19.90
N GLN A 153 7.54 -14.40 -19.77
CA GLN A 153 6.44 -13.45 -19.74
C GLN A 153 5.87 -13.38 -18.32
N ILE A 154 5.77 -12.19 -17.73
CA ILE A 154 5.19 -11.99 -16.41
C ILE A 154 3.72 -11.63 -16.54
N LYS A 155 2.85 -12.36 -15.83
CA LYS A 155 1.41 -12.08 -15.79
C LYS A 155 0.91 -12.02 -14.35
N PRO A 156 0.07 -11.03 -13.98
CA PRO A 156 -0.62 -11.08 -12.71
C PRO A 156 -1.68 -12.20 -12.73
N THR A 157 -1.97 -12.79 -11.57
CA THR A 157 -2.99 -13.85 -11.45
C THR A 157 -4.39 -13.44 -11.93
N THR A 158 -4.73 -12.16 -11.84
CA THR A 158 -6.00 -11.59 -12.32
C THR A 158 -6.17 -11.69 -13.84
N TYR A 159 -5.09 -11.88 -14.59
CA TYR A 159 -5.12 -12.06 -16.06
C TYR A 159 -5.96 -13.26 -16.51
N LYS A 160 -6.10 -14.29 -15.66
CA LYS A 160 -6.92 -15.48 -15.98
C LYS A 160 -8.43 -15.20 -16.04
N GLN A 161 -8.88 -14.00 -15.63
CA GLN A 161 -10.30 -13.63 -15.55
C GLN A 161 -10.79 -12.82 -16.77
N THR A 162 -9.94 -12.53 -17.76
CA THR A 162 -10.32 -11.70 -18.91
C THR A 162 -11.20 -12.46 -19.93
N PRO A 163 -12.39 -11.95 -20.29
CA PRO A 163 -13.35 -12.65 -21.13
C PRO A 163 -13.07 -12.41 -22.63
N GLU A 164 -12.00 -12.99 -23.19
CA GLU A 164 -11.88 -13.21 -24.66
C GLU A 164 -10.71 -14.19 -25.00
N PRO A 165 -10.88 -15.52 -24.84
CA PRO A 165 -9.72 -16.43 -24.83
C PRO A 165 -9.17 -16.79 -26.22
N PHE A 166 -10.03 -17.01 -27.22
CA PHE A 166 -9.65 -17.90 -28.34
C PHE A 166 -8.73 -17.26 -29.41
N LYS A 167 -8.99 -16.02 -29.82
CA LYS A 167 -8.15 -15.34 -30.84
C LYS A 167 -6.80 -14.92 -30.27
N TRP A 168 -6.81 -14.42 -29.04
CA TRP A 168 -5.61 -13.96 -28.35
C TRP A 168 -4.67 -15.12 -27.99
N GLN A 169 -5.19 -16.25 -27.52
CA GLN A 169 -4.38 -17.44 -27.23
C GLN A 169 -3.69 -18.00 -28.47
N LYS A 170 -4.38 -18.04 -29.61
CA LYS A 170 -3.77 -18.53 -30.86
C LYS A 170 -2.64 -17.60 -31.33
N TRP A 171 -2.89 -16.29 -31.31
CA TRP A 171 -1.86 -15.30 -31.66
C TRP A 171 -0.63 -15.39 -30.74
N LEU A 172 -0.84 -15.51 -29.43
CA LEU A 172 0.25 -15.66 -28.47
C LEU A 172 1.05 -16.96 -28.69
N GLN A 173 0.37 -18.07 -28.97
CA GLN A 173 1.02 -19.34 -29.29
C GLN A 173 1.82 -19.30 -30.59
N ASP A 174 1.34 -18.55 -31.59
CA ASP A 174 2.06 -18.36 -32.85
C ASP A 174 3.31 -17.49 -32.61
N ALA A 175 3.19 -16.42 -31.81
CA ALA A 175 4.30 -15.56 -31.42
C ALA A 175 5.39 -16.31 -30.63
N HIS A 176 5.01 -17.15 -29.66
CA HIS A 176 5.97 -17.97 -28.90
C HIS A 176 6.67 -19.01 -29.79
N ARG A 177 5.97 -19.58 -30.77
CA ARG A 177 6.57 -20.50 -31.76
C ARG A 177 7.53 -19.77 -32.70
N GLU A 178 7.23 -18.55 -33.09
CA GLU A 178 8.14 -17.73 -33.89
C GLU A 178 9.41 -17.41 -33.09
N PHE A 179 9.27 -17.05 -31.80
CA PHE A 179 10.41 -16.87 -30.90
C PHE A 179 11.27 -18.14 -30.81
N GLU A 180 10.67 -19.31 -30.57
CA GLU A 180 11.40 -20.58 -30.49
C GLU A 180 12.12 -20.90 -31.81
N SER A 181 11.49 -20.62 -32.96
CA SER A 181 12.10 -20.84 -34.27
C SER A 181 13.30 -19.92 -34.53
N GLN A 182 13.28 -18.68 -34.03
CA GLN A 182 14.35 -17.71 -34.26
C GLN A 182 15.48 -17.83 -33.25
N PHE A 183 15.16 -18.07 -31.98
CA PHE A 183 16.08 -17.96 -30.85
C PHE A 183 16.37 -19.30 -30.16
N GLY A 184 15.68 -20.37 -30.58
CA GLY A 184 15.98 -21.75 -30.20
C GLY A 184 15.57 -22.16 -28.78
N GLY A 185 14.94 -21.28 -28.01
CA GLY A 185 14.40 -21.59 -26.67
C GLY A 185 12.93 -21.20 -26.54
N LYS A 186 12.27 -21.76 -25.53
CA LYS A 186 10.83 -21.60 -25.30
C LYS A 186 10.53 -20.33 -24.52
N VAL A 187 9.29 -19.86 -24.64
CA VAL A 187 8.74 -18.78 -23.80
C VAL A 187 7.86 -19.40 -22.71
N PHE A 188 8.05 -18.97 -21.47
CA PHE A 188 7.29 -19.42 -20.30
C PHE A 188 6.48 -18.28 -19.68
N ASP A 189 5.22 -18.55 -19.38
CA ASP A 189 4.38 -17.66 -18.59
C ASP A 189 4.70 -17.85 -17.09
N CYS A 190 5.22 -16.81 -16.46
CA CYS A 190 5.39 -16.73 -15.02
C CYS A 190 4.22 -15.96 -14.42
N VAL A 191 3.41 -16.63 -13.60
CA VAL A 191 2.21 -16.06 -13.00
C VAL A 191 2.45 -15.75 -11.54
N PHE A 192 2.32 -14.49 -11.14
CA PHE A 192 2.58 -14.06 -9.77
C PHE A 192 1.28 -13.82 -8.99
N CYS A 193 1.30 -14.26 -7.74
CA CYS A 193 0.36 -13.85 -6.70
C CYS A 193 1.10 -12.87 -5.79
N ASN A 194 0.57 -11.64 -5.70
CA ASN A 194 0.85 -10.80 -4.53
C ASN A 194 0.17 -11.38 -3.28
#